data_AF-A0A3D2RJW9-F1
#
_entry.id   AF-A0A3D2RJW9-F1
#
_cell.length_a   1.000
_cell.length_b   1.000
_cell.length_c   1.000
_cell.angle_alpha   90.00
_cell.angle_beta   90.00
_cell.angle_gamma   90.00
#
_symmetry.space_group_name_H-M   'P 1'
#
loop_
_entity.id
_entity.type
_entity.pdbx_description
1 polymer ?
#
loop_
_entity_poly.entity_id
_entity_poly.type
_entity_poly.pdbx_seq_one_letter_code
_entity_poly.pdbx_strand_id
1 'polypeptide(L)'
;YAPAAAVAEMVKAIVRDKKRILPCAAYLSGQYGIHDLFVGVPVKLGGAGVEGIIEIGLTPDESKALHASAAEVQEAVLSLDL
;
A
#
# COMPACT_ATOMS: atom_id res chain seq x y z
N TYR A 1 8.80 5.38 -18.98
CA TYR A 1 9.90 4.53 -18.44
C TYR A 1 9.70 4.21 -16.96
N ALA A 2 9.50 5.21 -16.08
CA ALA A 2 9.40 4.99 -14.64
C ALA A 2 8.29 4.03 -14.16
N PRO A 3 7.04 4.06 -14.70
CA PRO A 3 6.00 3.11 -14.27
C PRO A 3 6.32 1.66 -14.63
N ALA A 4 6.84 1.42 -15.83
CA ALA A 4 7.26 0.09 -16.27
C ALA A 4 8.42 -0.45 -15.41
N ALA A 5 9.37 0.41 -15.04
CA ALA A 5 10.46 0.04 -14.15
C ALA A 5 9.97 -0.32 -12.73
N ALA A 6 8.97 0.41 -12.21
CA ALA A 6 8.37 0.10 -10.91
C ALA A 6 7.68 -1.28 -10.92
N VAL A 7 6.87 -1.55 -11.95
CA VAL A 7 6.22 -2.86 -12.12
C VAL A 7 7.27 -3.96 -12.27
N ALA A 8 8.30 -3.76 -13.07
CA ALA A 8 9.38 -4.74 -13.25
C ALA A 8 10.11 -5.04 -11.93
N GLU A 9 10.34 -4.03 -11.09
CA GLU A 9 10.95 -4.21 -9.76
C GLU A 9 10.02 -4.95 -8.79
N MET A 10 8.71 -4.68 -8.81
CA MET A 10 7.73 -5.45 -8.03
C MET A 10 7.72 -6.93 -8.46
N VAL A 11 7.61 -7.20 -9.76
CA VAL A 11 7.64 -8.57 -10.31
C VAL A 11 8.94 -9.27 -9.93
N LYS A 12 10.08 -8.60 -10.05
CA LYS A 12 11.39 -9.16 -9.69
C LYS A 12 11.52 -9.43 -8.19
N ALA A 13 10.90 -8.61 -7.34
CA ALA A 13 10.89 -8.85 -5.90
C ALA A 13 10.07 -10.10 -5.54
N ILE A 14 8.93 -10.31 -6.21
CA ILE A 14 8.08 -11.50 -6.03
C ILE A 14 8.78 -12.74 -6.56
N VAL A 15 9.16 -12.76 -7.84
CA VAL A 15 9.72 -13.94 -8.52
C VAL A 15 11.03 -14.43 -7.87
N ARG A 16 11.81 -13.52 -7.29
CA ARG A 16 13.09 -13.86 -6.64
C ARG A 16 13.03 -13.89 -5.11
N ASP A 17 11.82 -13.87 -4.52
CA ASP A 17 11.60 -13.82 -3.07
C ASP A 17 12.55 -12.85 -2.34
N LYS A 18 12.70 -11.63 -2.88
CA LYS A 18 13.71 -10.69 -2.37
C LYS A 18 13.35 -10.07 -1.03
N LYS A 19 12.09 -10.20 -0.59
CA LYS A 19 11.57 -9.60 0.65
C LYS A 19 11.85 -8.10 0.71
N ARG A 20 11.70 -7.42 -0.42
CA ARG A 20 11.99 -5.98 -0.53
C ARG A 20 10.89 -5.17 0.15
N ILE A 21 11.28 -4.09 0.81
CA ILE A 21 10.34 -3.05 1.24
C ILE A 21 10.14 -2.10 0.06
N LEU A 22 8.92 -2.04 -0.46
CA LEU A 22 8.53 -1.18 -1.57
C LEU A 22 7.22 -0.47 -1.23
N PRO A 23 7.02 0.80 -1.65
CA PRO A 23 5.73 1.45 -1.53
C PRO A 23 4.78 0.86 -2.58
N CYS A 24 3.68 0.25 -2.13
CA CYS A 24 2.66 -0.32 -3.01
C CYS A 24 1.27 -0.09 -2.41
N ALA A 25 0.24 -0.06 -3.26
CA ALA A 25 -1.13 -0.12 -2.78
C ALA A 25 -1.39 -1.51 -2.19
N ALA A 26 -1.76 -1.57 -0.92
CA ALA A 26 -2.05 -2.82 -0.21
C ALA A 26 -3.32 -2.69 0.61
N TYR A 27 -3.99 -3.83 0.81
CA TYR A 27 -5.22 -3.90 1.57
C TYR A 27 -4.95 -3.74 3.07
N LEU A 28 -5.48 -2.68 3.66
CA LEU A 28 -5.38 -2.41 5.08
C LEU A 28 -6.57 -3.05 5.81
N SER A 29 -6.27 -3.74 6.90
CA SER A 29 -7.22 -4.44 7.77
C SER A 29 -7.18 -3.91 9.21
N GLY A 30 -6.62 -2.71 9.41
CA GLY A 30 -6.47 -2.03 10.70
C GLY A 30 -5.15 -1.29 10.87
N GLN A 31 -4.20 -1.46 9.94
CA GLN A 31 -2.95 -0.70 9.93
C GLN A 31 -3.26 0.80 9.77
N TYR A 32 -2.53 1.64 10.50
CA TYR A 32 -2.79 3.09 10.57
C TYR A 32 -4.21 3.48 10.99
N GLY A 33 -5.00 2.57 11.59
CA GLY A 33 -6.41 2.80 11.93
C GLY A 33 -7.37 2.73 10.75
N ILE A 34 -6.91 2.25 9.58
CA ILE A 34 -7.69 2.16 8.35
C ILE A 34 -8.08 0.70 8.11
N HIS A 35 -9.36 0.47 7.84
CA HIS A 35 -9.93 -0.85 7.58
C HIS A 35 -10.59 -0.90 6.20
N ASP A 36 -10.50 -2.08 5.57
CA ASP A 36 -11.20 -2.45 4.33
C ASP A 36 -10.93 -1.54 3.13
N LEU A 37 -9.68 -1.08 3.00
CA LEU A 37 -9.28 -0.15 1.94
C LEU A 37 -7.88 -0.45 1.39
N PHE A 38 -7.70 -0.28 0.08
CA PHE A 38 -6.38 -0.30 -0.54
C PHE A 38 -5.74 1.08 -0.46
N VAL A 39 -4.62 1.19 0.25
CA VAL A 39 -3.88 2.45 0.42
C VAL A 39 -2.40 2.23 0.09
N GLY A 40 -1.75 3.25 -0.45
CA GLY A 40 -0.31 3.24 -0.71
C GLY A 40 0.49 3.23 0.59
N VAL A 41 1.07 2.08 0.94
CA VAL A 41 1.85 1.90 2.17
C VAL A 41 3.15 1.14 1.90
N PRO A 42 4.17 1.25 2.77
CA PRO A 42 5.36 0.42 2.67
C PRO A 42 4.99 -1.05 2.92
N VAL A 43 5.23 -1.92 1.94
CA VAL A 43 4.98 -3.35 2.06
C VAL A 43 6.25 -4.16 1.90
N LYS A 44 6.33 -5.27 2.63
CA LYS A 44 7.29 -6.33 2.42
C LYS A 44 6.78 -7.22 1.29
N LEU A 45 7.41 -7.10 0.12
CA LEU A 45 7.09 -7.86 -1.07
C LEU A 45 8.07 -9.02 -1.26
N GLY A 46 7.56 -10.25 -1.21
CA GLY A 46 8.31 -11.50 -1.34
C GLY A 46 7.60 -12.53 -2.22
N GLY A 47 8.03 -13.78 -2.13
CA GLY A 47 7.52 -14.87 -2.99
C GLY A 47 6.02 -15.14 -2.85
N ALA A 48 5.45 -14.82 -1.69
CA ALA A 48 4.02 -14.92 -1.42
C ALA A 48 3.23 -13.64 -1.77
N GLY A 49 3.84 -12.69 -2.46
CA GLY A 49 3.24 -11.37 -2.71
C GLY A 49 3.46 -10.44 -1.52
N VAL A 50 2.38 -9.83 -1.01
CA VAL A 50 2.45 -8.95 0.17
C VAL A 50 2.56 -9.81 1.43
N GLU A 51 3.77 -9.91 1.98
CA GLU A 51 4.04 -10.69 3.20
C GLU A 51 3.79 -9.89 4.49
N GLY A 52 3.67 -8.57 4.38
CA GLY A 52 3.39 -7.70 5.52
C GLY A 52 3.39 -6.23 5.13
N ILE A 53 2.70 -5.43 5.93
CA ILE A 53 2.70 -3.98 5.85
C ILE A 53 3.62 -3.46 6.96
N ILE A 54 4.51 -2.52 6.63
CA ILE A 54 5.43 -1.92 7.59
C ILE A 54 4.81 -0.63 8.08
N GLU A 55 4.41 -0.62 9.36
CA GLU A 55 3.92 0.58 10.03
C GLU A 55 5.10 1.42 10.51
N ILE A 56 5.21 2.63 9.97
CA ILE A 56 6.19 3.62 10.39
C ILE A 56 5.52 4.65 11.29
N GLY A 57 6.29 5.21 12.24
CA GLY A 57 5.80 6.31 13.05
C GLY A 57 5.56 7.54 12.19
N LEU A 58 4.30 7.92 12.01
CA LEU A 58 3.91 9.13 11.31
C LEU A 58 3.76 10.28 12.30
N THR A 59 4.15 11.48 11.87
CA THR A 59 3.81 12.70 12.59
C THR A 59 2.28 12.94 12.56
N PRO A 60 1.73 13.78 13.46
CA PRO A 60 0.30 14.09 13.45
C PRO A 60 -0.20 14.63 12.10
N ASP A 61 0.62 15.44 11.42
CA ASP A 61 0.28 16.01 10.12
C ASP A 61 0.30 14.97 8.99
N GLU A 62 1.29 14.08 8.97
CA GLU A 62 1.36 12.97 8.00
C GLU A 62 0.24 11.96 8.22
N SER A 63 -0.09 11.65 9.47
CA SER A 63 -1.23 10.79 9.80
C SER A 63 -2.54 11.39 9.31
N LYS A 64 -2.74 12.71 9.53
CA LYS A 64 -3.90 13.42 9.02
C LYS A 64 -3.97 13.41 7.49
N ALA A 65 -2.83 13.59 6.81
CA ALA A 65 -2.76 13.52 5.35
C ALA A 65 -3.08 12.12 4.81
N LEU A 66 -2.57 11.06 5.47
CA LEU A 66 -2.88 9.68 5.12
C LEU A 66 -4.38 9.38 5.27
N HIS A 67 -4.99 9.80 6.38
CA HIS A 67 -6.42 9.61 6.61
C HIS A 67 -7.28 10.38 5.62
N ALA A 68 -6.89 11.61 5.27
CA ALA A 68 -7.58 12.38 4.22
C ALA A 68 -7.52 11.64 2.88
N SER A 69 -6.35 11.14 2.48
CA SER A 69 -6.21 10.37 1.24
C SER A 69 -7.03 9.07 1.26
N ALA A 70 -7.07 8.37 2.40
CA ALA A 70 -7.87 7.17 2.56
C ALA A 70 -9.38 7.47 2.42
N ALA A 71 -9.85 8.59 2.98
CA ALA A 71 -11.25 9.01 2.83
C ALA A 71 -11.63 9.28 1.37
N GLU A 72 -10.75 9.94 0.59
CA GLU A 72 -10.97 10.18 -0.84
C GLU A 72 -11.06 8.86 -1.62
N VAL A 73 -10.19 7.88 -1.33
CA VAL A 73 -10.24 6.56 -1.98
C VAL A 73 -11.51 5.81 -1.58
N GLN A 74 -11.93 5.89 -0.32
CA GLN A 74 -13.17 5.27 0.15
C GLN A 74 -14.40 5.85 -0.56
N GLU A 75 -14.48 7.17 -0.73
CA GLU A 75 -15.54 7.83 -1.48
C GLU A 75 -15.54 7.38 -2.95
N ALA A 76 -14.36 7.31 -3.58
CA ALA A 76 -14.24 6.81 -4.94
C ALA A 76 -14.71 5.35 -5.08
N VAL A 77 -14.40 4.49 -4.12
CA VAL A 77 -14.87 3.10 -4.09
C VAL A 77 -16.38 3.03 -3.92
N LEU A 78 -16.98 3.84 -3.05
CA LEU A 78 -18.43 3.89 -2.84
C LEU A 78 -19.20 4.40 -4.06
N SER A 79 -18.56 5.23 -4.90
CA SER A 79 -19.15 5.72 -6.15
C SER A 79 -19.20 4.66 -7.26
N LEU A 80 -18.46 3.56 -7.10
CA LEU A 80 -18.56 2.39 -7.98
C LEU A 80 -19.74 1.56 -7.45
N ASP A 81 -20.79 1.38 -8.25
CA ASP A 81 -21.98 0.57 -7.93
C ASP A 81 -21.64 -0.95 -7.82
N LEU A 82 -20.79 -1.31 -6.85
CA LEU A 82 -20.33 -2.68 -6.55
C LEU A 82 -21.15 -3.33 -5.43
#